data_AF-A0A2K9P3C5-F1
#
_entry.id   AF-A0A2K9P3C5-F1
#
_cell.length_a   1.000
_cell.length_b   1.000
_cell.length_c   1.000
_cell.angle_alpha   90.00
_cell.angle_beta   90.00
_cell.angle_gamma   90.00
#
_symmetry.space_group_name_H-M   'P 1'
#
loop_
_entity.id
_entity.type
_entity.pdbx_description
1 polymer ?
#
loop_
_entity_poly.entity_id
_entity_poly.type
_entity_poly.pdbx_seq_one_letter_code
_entity_poly.pdbx_strand_id
1 'polypeptide(L)'
;MPNTSDKYITDNKLAAANKSPSLSKKQTVPSREDGTVGIRSTLTNMGISNDLIGYDDRSGTVTLGGRTLMKPSYMDENAGVSYASPSEIQNSLVSYYSKSNNPIVQVSDAYSKYAGQYGVSADALGYSNGSATIGGRPLNTLYTDENGKAWAYQNDIEDLTSDYFNTLGVSTPNEILDEYNNRYLNSITNLSRSIMNRKDFEYDPDDDPVYQAYKEKYLTEGNRASQDAMANYAGLTGGYGNSAAATAAAQTNQYYMSKLGEMVPELAQQAYERYADSYNTDINLLENMLDTYNSAYSNAYGANNKTISNINSVLASNTDRDKAAYENYWNTLFNQQKYDKNEQDYRWTEANNSQDYNWNEVLNGQESTQNNLDIEDSRMDNVMKQIYMQYYNQIINNQLNSERLNNRLTEERINQLMLQNAIGY
;
A
#
# COMPACT_ATOMS: atom_id res chain seq x y z
N MET A 1 25.76 -41.94 -27.30
CA MET A 1 25.76 -40.47 -27.14
C MET A 1 25.06 -40.17 -25.81
N PRO A 2 25.63 -39.34 -24.94
CA PRO A 2 25.10 -39.16 -23.58
C PRO A 2 23.79 -38.36 -23.60
N ASN A 3 22.91 -38.74 -22.68
CA ASN A 3 21.55 -38.27 -22.45
C ASN A 3 21.54 -36.76 -22.12
N THR A 4 20.90 -35.93 -22.94
CA THR A 4 20.84 -34.46 -22.78
C THR A 4 19.70 -33.97 -21.87
N SER A 5 19.14 -34.84 -21.05
CA SER A 5 17.98 -34.55 -20.20
C SER A 5 18.28 -33.68 -18.97
N ASP A 6 19.54 -33.37 -18.68
CA ASP A 6 19.96 -32.67 -17.46
C ASP A 6 20.51 -31.24 -17.68
N LYS A 7 20.19 -30.58 -18.80
CA LYS A 7 20.69 -29.20 -19.07
C LYS A 7 19.70 -28.07 -18.80
N TYR A 8 18.48 -28.38 -18.37
CA TYR A 8 17.48 -27.38 -18.02
C TYR A 8 17.35 -27.30 -16.50
N ILE A 9 17.74 -26.15 -15.94
CA ILE A 9 17.44 -25.82 -14.56
C ILE A 9 15.92 -25.81 -14.44
N THR A 10 15.35 -26.75 -13.69
CA THR A 10 13.90 -26.83 -13.45
C THR A 10 13.39 -25.52 -12.84
N ASP A 11 12.15 -25.13 -13.16
CA ASP A 11 11.55 -23.86 -12.72
C ASP A 11 11.64 -23.64 -11.20
N ASN A 12 11.68 -24.73 -10.41
CA ASN A 12 11.88 -24.69 -8.95
C ASN A 12 13.27 -24.21 -8.52
N LYS A 13 14.33 -24.46 -9.31
CA LYS A 13 15.68 -23.95 -9.04
C LYS A 13 15.86 -22.48 -9.45
N LEU A 14 15.13 -22.01 -10.47
CA LEU A 14 15.06 -20.58 -10.83
C LEU A 14 14.39 -19.75 -9.71
N ALA A 15 13.35 -20.29 -9.06
CA ALA A 15 12.71 -19.67 -7.90
C ALA A 15 13.56 -19.75 -6.61
N ALA A 16 14.25 -20.88 -6.37
CA ALA A 16 15.07 -21.08 -5.17
C ALA A 16 16.40 -20.29 -5.19
N ALA A 17 16.98 -20.03 -6.36
CA ALA A 17 18.22 -19.25 -6.49
C ALA A 17 18.04 -17.74 -6.23
N ASN A 18 16.80 -17.25 -6.24
CA ASN A 18 16.46 -15.82 -6.08
C ASN A 18 15.95 -15.47 -4.67
N LYS A 19 15.99 -16.39 -3.70
CA LYS A 19 15.37 -16.21 -2.36
C LYS A 19 16.10 -15.28 -1.40
N SER A 20 17.12 -14.55 -1.82
CA SER A 20 17.71 -13.47 -1.01
C SER A 20 18.62 -12.58 -1.87
N PRO A 21 18.26 -11.31 -2.10
CA PRO A 21 19.25 -10.27 -2.05
C PRO A 21 19.34 -9.82 -0.59
N SER A 22 20.44 -10.18 0.06
CA SER A 22 21.02 -9.23 1.02
C SER A 22 21.10 -7.87 0.30
N LEU A 23 21.08 -6.77 1.06
CA LEU A 23 21.36 -5.40 0.58
C LEU A 23 22.76 -5.37 -0.07
N SER A 24 22.91 -5.97 -1.24
CA SER A 24 24.14 -6.02 -2.00
C SER A 24 24.27 -4.67 -2.68
N LYS A 25 25.46 -4.09 -2.56
CA LYS A 25 25.75 -2.78 -3.13
C LYS A 25 25.49 -2.86 -4.64
N LYS A 26 24.44 -2.17 -5.12
CA LYS A 26 24.09 -2.12 -6.54
C LYS A 26 25.35 -1.80 -7.34
N GLN A 27 25.66 -2.63 -8.33
CA GLN A 27 26.82 -2.40 -9.18
C GLN A 27 26.56 -1.26 -10.15
N THR A 28 27.63 -0.57 -10.56
CA THR A 28 27.54 0.46 -11.58
C THR A 28 27.04 -0.15 -12.89
N VAL A 29 25.99 0.43 -13.46
CA VAL A 29 25.39 -0.03 -14.72
C VAL A 29 26.00 0.78 -15.87
N PRO A 30 26.65 0.16 -16.87
CA PRO A 30 27.09 0.86 -18.07
C PRO A 30 25.88 1.49 -18.78
N SER A 31 25.97 2.75 -19.15
CA SER A 31 24.91 3.48 -19.85
C SER A 31 25.45 4.20 -21.09
N ARG A 32 24.56 4.49 -22.04
CA ARG A 32 24.86 5.21 -23.28
C ARG A 32 24.01 6.47 -23.38
N GLU A 33 24.43 7.42 -24.21
CA GLU A 33 23.72 8.71 -24.41
C GLU A 33 22.30 8.54 -24.97
N ASP A 34 22.03 7.42 -25.65
CA ASP A 34 20.71 7.04 -26.17
C ASP A 34 19.74 6.51 -25.10
N GLY A 35 20.16 6.50 -23.82
CA GLY A 35 19.35 6.02 -22.70
C GLY A 35 19.36 4.49 -22.53
N THR A 36 20.10 3.74 -23.36
CA THR A 36 20.26 2.30 -23.19
C THR A 36 21.26 1.96 -22.08
N VAL A 37 21.03 0.83 -21.42
CA VAL A 37 21.81 0.36 -20.28
C VAL A 37 22.28 -1.08 -20.49
N GLY A 38 23.41 -1.43 -19.87
CA GLY A 38 23.98 -2.78 -19.93
C GLY A 38 23.02 -3.81 -19.34
N ILE A 39 22.53 -4.73 -20.17
CA ILE A 39 21.45 -5.67 -19.81
C ILE A 39 21.83 -6.55 -18.63
N ARG A 40 23.01 -7.18 -18.70
CA ARG A 40 23.52 -8.06 -17.62
C ARG A 40 23.59 -7.32 -16.29
N SER A 41 24.19 -6.12 -16.28
CA SER A 41 24.37 -5.36 -15.05
C SER A 41 23.04 -4.94 -14.41
N THR A 42 22.08 -4.55 -15.25
CA THR A 42 20.71 -4.21 -14.86
C THR A 42 19.99 -5.40 -14.25
N LEU A 43 20.02 -6.56 -14.90
CA LEU A 43 19.39 -7.79 -14.39
C LEU A 43 19.97 -8.23 -13.05
N THR A 44 21.29 -8.14 -12.87
CA THR A 44 21.92 -8.44 -11.57
C THR A 44 21.48 -7.45 -10.48
N ASN A 45 21.34 -6.16 -10.80
CA ASN A 45 20.81 -5.16 -9.87
C ASN A 45 19.32 -5.37 -9.53
N MET A 46 18.58 -6.10 -10.38
CA MET A 46 17.21 -6.57 -10.12
C MET A 46 17.19 -7.90 -9.32
N GLY A 47 18.35 -8.39 -8.86
CA GLY A 47 18.45 -9.61 -8.05
C GLY A 47 18.56 -10.90 -8.85
N ILE A 48 18.72 -10.84 -10.18
CA ILE A 48 18.95 -12.03 -10.99
C ILE A 48 20.41 -12.48 -10.86
N SER A 49 20.62 -13.75 -10.48
CA SER A 49 21.96 -14.31 -10.37
C SER A 49 22.73 -14.20 -11.70
N ASN A 50 23.97 -13.70 -11.62
CA ASN A 50 24.80 -13.49 -12.79
C ASN A 50 25.09 -14.79 -13.57
N ASP A 51 25.16 -15.92 -12.88
CA ASP A 51 25.43 -17.24 -13.46
C ASP A 51 24.27 -17.74 -14.35
N LEU A 52 23.08 -17.17 -14.16
CA LEU A 52 21.91 -17.48 -14.98
C LEU A 52 21.86 -16.65 -16.27
N ILE A 53 22.59 -15.54 -16.32
CA ILE A 53 22.56 -14.61 -17.45
C ILE A 53 23.63 -15.05 -18.46
N GLY A 54 23.20 -15.40 -19.68
CA GLY A 54 24.05 -15.80 -20.78
C GLY A 54 23.87 -14.94 -22.02
N TYR A 55 24.65 -15.25 -23.04
CA TYR A 55 24.50 -14.71 -24.40
C TYR A 55 24.63 -15.87 -25.38
N ASP A 56 23.72 -15.95 -26.35
CA ASP A 56 23.79 -16.92 -27.43
C ASP A 56 24.26 -16.23 -28.71
N ASP A 57 25.52 -16.46 -29.06
CA ASP A 57 26.18 -15.89 -30.24
C ASP A 57 25.47 -16.25 -31.56
N ARG A 58 24.77 -17.39 -31.61
CA ARG A 58 24.12 -17.84 -32.85
C ARG A 58 22.86 -17.04 -33.16
N SER A 59 22.07 -16.74 -32.12
CA SER A 59 20.85 -15.96 -32.26
C SER A 59 21.07 -14.47 -32.00
N GLY A 60 22.23 -14.09 -31.44
CA GLY A 60 22.54 -12.75 -31.00
C GLY A 60 21.63 -12.29 -29.87
N THR A 61 21.22 -13.22 -28.98
CA THR A 61 20.26 -12.92 -27.90
C THR A 61 20.86 -13.11 -26.52
N VAL A 62 20.39 -12.29 -25.57
CA VAL A 62 20.63 -12.51 -24.15
C VAL A 62 19.76 -13.68 -23.70
N THR A 63 20.34 -14.60 -22.93
CA THR A 63 19.65 -15.75 -22.37
C THR A 63 19.57 -15.65 -20.86
N LEU A 64 18.51 -16.23 -20.30
CA LEU A 64 18.33 -16.42 -18.86
C LEU A 64 18.05 -17.90 -18.62
N GLY A 65 18.82 -18.54 -17.73
CA GLY A 65 18.68 -19.98 -17.45
C GLY A 65 18.81 -20.87 -18.69
N GLY A 66 19.56 -20.42 -19.71
CA GLY A 66 19.73 -21.14 -20.98
C GLY A 66 18.59 -20.98 -21.99
N ARG A 67 17.57 -20.16 -21.70
CA ARG A 67 16.47 -19.82 -22.62
C ARG A 67 16.60 -18.38 -23.09
N THR A 68 16.21 -18.08 -24.33
CA THR A 68 16.20 -16.71 -24.86
C THR A 68 15.34 -15.80 -23.99
N LEU A 69 15.92 -14.69 -23.54
CA LEU A 69 15.24 -13.63 -22.80
C LEU A 69 14.85 -12.50 -23.76
N MET A 70 15.83 -11.91 -24.44
CA MET A 70 15.62 -10.78 -25.33
C MET A 70 16.74 -10.62 -26.36
N LYS A 71 16.45 -9.92 -27.45
CA LYS A 71 17.48 -9.42 -28.36
C LYS A 71 17.92 -8.02 -27.88
N PRO A 72 19.22 -7.76 -27.72
CA PRO A 72 19.69 -6.42 -27.38
C PRO A 72 19.46 -5.44 -28.53
N SER A 73 19.25 -4.16 -28.20
CA SER A 73 19.19 -3.09 -29.20
C SER A 73 20.57 -2.76 -29.75
N TYR A 74 21.62 -2.98 -28.95
CA TYR A 74 23.02 -2.80 -29.35
C TYR A 74 23.94 -3.77 -28.61
N MET A 75 25.03 -4.20 -29.26
CA MET A 75 26.08 -5.01 -28.65
C MET A 75 27.42 -4.31 -28.87
N ASP A 76 28.13 -4.00 -27.78
CA ASP A 76 29.53 -3.58 -27.85
C ASP A 76 30.40 -4.84 -27.85
N GLU A 77 30.87 -5.24 -29.03
CA GLU A 77 31.70 -6.43 -29.20
C GLU A 77 33.08 -6.29 -28.53
N ASN A 78 33.61 -5.07 -28.41
CA ASN A 78 34.92 -4.83 -27.79
C ASN A 78 34.84 -4.91 -26.27
N ALA A 79 33.77 -4.36 -25.69
CA ALA A 79 33.54 -4.40 -24.25
C ALA A 79 32.83 -5.70 -23.81
N GLY A 80 32.25 -6.46 -24.74
CA GLY A 80 31.42 -7.64 -24.45
C GLY A 80 30.11 -7.29 -23.73
N VAL A 81 29.56 -6.10 -23.97
CA VAL A 81 28.38 -5.59 -23.25
C VAL A 81 27.21 -5.43 -24.20
N SER A 82 26.10 -6.10 -23.88
CA SER A 82 24.83 -5.96 -24.58
C SER A 82 23.97 -4.87 -23.92
N TYR A 83 23.33 -4.02 -24.71
CA TYR A 83 22.55 -2.87 -24.28
C TYR A 83 21.09 -2.97 -24.77
N ALA A 84 20.17 -2.47 -23.95
CA ALA A 84 18.77 -2.25 -24.29
C ALA A 84 18.19 -1.12 -23.42
N SER A 85 17.02 -0.59 -23.77
CA SER A 85 16.35 0.36 -22.89
C SER A 85 15.89 -0.32 -21.59
N PRO A 86 15.82 0.40 -20.46
CA PRO A 86 15.33 -0.18 -19.20
C PRO A 86 13.96 -0.85 -19.31
N SER A 87 13.02 -0.23 -20.05
CA SER A 87 11.67 -0.77 -20.25
C SER A 87 11.66 -2.05 -21.07
N GLU A 88 12.49 -2.18 -22.11
CA GLU A 88 12.64 -3.43 -22.86
C GLU A 88 13.18 -4.57 -21.97
N ILE A 89 14.17 -4.28 -21.12
CA ILE A 89 14.72 -5.26 -20.18
C ILE A 89 13.62 -5.70 -19.20
N GLN A 90 12.92 -4.77 -18.58
CA GLN A 90 11.82 -5.03 -17.64
C GLN A 90 10.70 -5.86 -18.29
N ASN A 91 10.21 -5.45 -19.47
CA ASN A 91 9.15 -6.14 -20.20
C ASN A 91 9.57 -7.55 -20.63
N SER A 92 10.82 -7.73 -21.06
CA SER A 92 11.33 -9.06 -21.40
C SER A 92 11.34 -9.99 -20.19
N LEU A 93 11.68 -9.47 -19.01
CA LEU A 93 11.71 -10.23 -17.76
C LEU A 93 10.28 -10.63 -17.33
N VAL A 94 9.33 -9.71 -17.36
CA VAL A 94 7.91 -10.01 -17.10
C VAL A 94 7.38 -11.07 -18.06
N SER A 95 7.66 -10.92 -19.36
CA SER A 95 7.25 -11.90 -20.38
C SER A 95 7.87 -13.27 -20.11
N TYR A 96 9.15 -13.32 -19.77
CA TYR A 96 9.89 -14.55 -19.47
C TYR A 96 9.26 -15.33 -18.30
N TYR A 97 8.88 -14.63 -17.22
CA TYR A 97 8.31 -15.25 -16.02
C TYR A 97 6.78 -15.41 -16.05
N SER A 98 6.07 -14.86 -17.05
CA SER A 98 4.61 -14.82 -17.11
C SER A 98 3.89 -16.19 -16.99
N LYS A 99 4.54 -17.28 -17.42
CA LYS A 99 4.00 -18.65 -17.36
C LYS A 99 4.62 -19.51 -16.26
N SER A 100 5.48 -18.93 -15.44
CA SER A 100 6.11 -19.63 -14.33
C SER A 100 5.15 -19.72 -13.13
N ASN A 101 5.47 -20.58 -12.18
CA ASN A 101 4.73 -20.66 -10.91
C ASN A 101 4.98 -19.45 -9.97
N ASN A 102 5.93 -18.57 -10.31
CA ASN A 102 6.24 -17.36 -9.56
C ASN A 102 6.47 -16.20 -10.53
N PRO A 103 5.40 -15.70 -11.17
CA PRO A 103 5.52 -14.64 -12.16
C PRO A 103 5.98 -13.32 -11.52
N ILE A 104 6.53 -12.43 -12.34
CA ILE A 104 6.79 -11.04 -11.94
C ILE A 104 5.52 -10.24 -12.23
N VAL A 105 5.02 -9.56 -11.21
CA VAL A 105 3.73 -8.87 -11.25
C VAL A 105 3.85 -7.46 -10.67
N GLN A 106 2.94 -6.59 -11.08
CA GLN A 106 2.80 -5.26 -10.49
C GLN A 106 2.37 -5.43 -9.03
N VAL A 107 3.13 -4.85 -8.11
CA VAL A 107 2.96 -5.04 -6.66
C VAL A 107 1.57 -4.57 -6.21
N SER A 108 1.10 -3.43 -6.70
CA SER A 108 -0.20 -2.88 -6.31
C SER A 108 -1.35 -3.82 -6.65
N ASP A 109 -1.33 -4.43 -7.83
CA ASP A 109 -2.44 -5.22 -8.35
C ASP A 109 -2.48 -6.58 -7.64
N ALA A 110 -1.30 -7.19 -7.48
CA ALA A 110 -1.16 -8.44 -6.74
C ALA A 110 -1.53 -8.26 -5.26
N TYR A 111 -1.00 -7.25 -4.58
CA TYR A 111 -1.34 -6.97 -3.19
C TYR A 111 -2.84 -6.71 -3.03
N SER A 112 -3.46 -5.89 -3.89
CA SER A 112 -4.91 -5.63 -3.84
C SER A 112 -5.72 -6.92 -3.93
N LYS A 113 -5.31 -7.84 -4.79
CA LYS A 113 -5.93 -9.16 -4.93
C LYS A 113 -5.77 -10.01 -3.67
N TYR A 114 -4.58 -10.02 -3.04
CA TYR A 114 -4.34 -10.81 -1.82
C TYR A 114 -5.00 -10.19 -0.59
N ALA A 115 -4.80 -8.90 -0.33
CA ALA A 115 -5.44 -8.17 0.76
C ALA A 115 -6.97 -8.24 0.68
N GLY A 116 -7.53 -8.22 -0.54
CA GLY A 116 -8.96 -8.40 -0.77
C GLY A 116 -9.51 -9.74 -0.29
N GLN A 117 -8.72 -10.82 -0.28
CA GLN A 117 -9.15 -12.12 0.27
C GLN A 117 -9.36 -12.07 1.78
N TYR A 118 -8.62 -11.17 2.46
CA TYR A 118 -8.75 -10.89 3.89
C TYR A 118 -9.75 -9.76 4.16
N GLY A 119 -10.40 -9.18 3.14
CA GLY A 119 -11.31 -8.03 3.29
C GLY A 119 -10.60 -6.71 3.63
N VAL A 120 -9.29 -6.65 3.45
CA VAL A 120 -8.47 -5.47 3.75
C VAL A 120 -8.29 -4.61 2.50
N SER A 121 -8.32 -3.28 2.66
CA SER A 121 -8.13 -2.36 1.54
C SER A 121 -6.69 -2.35 1.03
N ALA A 122 -6.53 -2.03 -0.25
CA ALA A 122 -5.23 -1.93 -0.91
C ALA A 122 -4.40 -0.73 -0.45
N ASP A 123 -4.99 0.18 0.34
CA ASP A 123 -4.39 1.44 0.78
C ASP A 123 -3.24 1.24 1.78
N ALA A 124 -2.95 0.00 2.17
CA ALA A 124 -1.84 -0.37 3.06
C ALA A 124 -0.46 -0.44 2.41
N LEU A 125 -0.39 -0.33 1.07
CA LEU A 125 0.90 -0.33 0.38
C LEU A 125 1.66 0.94 0.66
N GLY A 126 2.74 0.82 1.43
CA GLY A 126 3.68 1.90 1.65
C GLY A 126 4.78 1.92 0.59
N TYR A 127 5.52 3.02 0.56
CA TYR A 127 6.76 3.12 -0.20
C TYR A 127 7.85 3.72 0.69
N SER A 128 8.98 3.04 0.83
CA SER A 128 10.09 3.51 1.65
C SER A 128 11.43 3.04 1.09
N ASN A 129 12.44 3.91 1.12
CA ASN A 129 13.81 3.61 0.71
C ASN A 129 13.94 2.94 -0.68
N GLY A 130 13.07 3.32 -1.62
CA GLY A 130 13.08 2.80 -3.00
C GLY A 130 12.44 1.41 -3.17
N SER A 131 11.74 0.91 -2.15
CA SER A 131 11.00 -0.35 -2.18
C SER A 131 9.56 -0.16 -1.72
N ALA A 132 8.63 -0.94 -2.27
CA ALA A 132 7.30 -1.06 -1.68
C ALA A 132 7.39 -1.67 -0.28
N THR A 133 6.49 -1.31 0.62
CA THR A 133 6.41 -1.88 1.96
C THR A 133 5.00 -2.41 2.25
N ILE A 134 4.92 -3.50 3.01
CA ILE A 134 3.68 -4.10 3.48
C ILE A 134 3.77 -4.19 5.00
N GLY A 135 2.85 -3.54 5.71
CA GLY A 135 2.91 -3.48 7.17
C GLY A 135 4.18 -2.83 7.73
N GLY A 136 4.80 -1.91 6.97
CA GLY A 136 6.08 -1.29 7.32
C GLY A 136 7.31 -2.16 7.07
N ARG A 137 7.15 -3.41 6.62
CA ARG A 137 8.25 -4.30 6.23
C ARG A 137 8.59 -4.08 4.75
N PRO A 138 9.87 -3.96 4.38
CA PRO A 138 10.27 -3.80 2.98
C PRO A 138 9.98 -5.06 2.15
N LEU A 139 9.33 -4.87 1.01
CA LEU A 139 9.14 -5.90 -0.01
C LEU A 139 10.39 -5.97 -0.90
N ASN A 140 10.76 -7.18 -1.28
CA ASN A 140 11.80 -7.44 -2.28
C ASN A 140 11.37 -6.96 -3.68
N THR A 141 11.49 -5.66 -3.92
CA THR A 141 11.12 -5.01 -5.18
C THR A 141 12.23 -5.22 -6.20
N LEU A 142 11.93 -5.83 -7.35
CA LEU A 142 12.91 -6.04 -8.42
C LEU A 142 13.27 -4.71 -9.08
N TYR A 143 12.25 -3.93 -9.42
CA TYR A 143 12.41 -2.60 -10.02
C TYR A 143 11.14 -1.76 -9.85
N THR A 144 11.31 -0.46 -10.11
CA THR A 144 10.24 0.50 -10.32
C THR A 144 10.24 0.91 -11.79
N ASP A 145 9.08 0.88 -12.43
CA ASP A 145 8.96 1.32 -13.82
C ASP A 145 8.94 2.85 -13.95
N GLU A 146 8.92 3.34 -15.19
CA GLU A 146 8.88 4.77 -15.51
C GLU A 146 7.64 5.49 -14.97
N ASN A 147 6.56 4.76 -14.68
CA ASN A 147 5.32 5.29 -14.11
C ASN A 147 5.33 5.25 -12.57
N GLY A 148 6.45 4.88 -11.95
CA GLY A 148 6.59 4.79 -10.51
C GLY A 148 5.97 3.52 -9.90
N LYS A 149 5.58 2.53 -10.71
CA LYS A 149 4.98 1.29 -10.19
C LYS A 149 6.06 0.29 -9.86
N ALA A 150 5.94 -0.34 -8.68
CA ALA A 150 6.84 -1.41 -8.27
C ALA A 150 6.44 -2.77 -8.86
N TRP A 151 7.46 -3.56 -9.19
CA TRP A 151 7.32 -4.92 -9.71
C TRP A 151 8.13 -5.88 -8.85
N ALA A 152 7.53 -7.00 -8.48
CA ALA A 152 8.15 -8.02 -7.64
C ALA A 152 7.70 -9.43 -8.08
N TYR A 153 8.37 -10.45 -7.55
CA TYR A 153 7.87 -11.82 -7.67
C TYR A 153 6.57 -11.98 -6.88
N GLN A 154 5.60 -12.70 -7.44
CA GLN A 154 4.29 -12.90 -6.82
C GLN A 154 4.41 -13.53 -5.42
N ASN A 155 5.29 -14.52 -5.25
CA ASN A 155 5.47 -15.18 -3.96
C ASN A 155 6.02 -14.24 -2.88
N ASP A 156 6.91 -13.30 -3.23
CA ASP A 156 7.44 -12.34 -2.25
C ASP A 156 6.32 -11.44 -1.71
N ILE A 157 5.34 -11.11 -2.57
CA ILE A 157 4.14 -10.34 -2.19
C ILE A 157 3.22 -11.21 -1.34
N GLU A 158 2.93 -12.43 -1.76
CA GLU A 158 2.07 -13.39 -1.04
C GLU A 158 2.60 -13.67 0.37
N ASP A 159 3.87 -14.06 0.47
CA ASP A 159 4.53 -14.41 1.72
C ASP A 159 4.51 -13.23 2.69
N LEU A 160 4.89 -12.03 2.23
CA LEU A 160 4.93 -10.85 3.09
C LEU A 160 3.52 -10.39 3.50
N THR A 161 2.54 -10.51 2.61
CA THR A 161 1.13 -10.16 2.89
C THR A 161 0.52 -11.13 3.90
N SER A 162 0.74 -12.44 3.72
CA SER A 162 0.28 -13.48 4.65
C SER A 162 0.91 -13.30 6.02
N ASP A 163 2.23 -13.11 6.09
CA ASP A 163 2.93 -12.78 7.33
C ASP A 163 2.31 -11.59 8.05
N TYR A 164 2.05 -10.50 7.32
CA TYR A 164 1.47 -9.29 7.89
C TYR A 164 0.08 -9.57 8.49
N PHE A 165 -0.82 -10.23 7.77
CA PHE A 165 -2.16 -10.51 8.29
C PHE A 165 -2.17 -11.54 9.42
N ASN A 166 -1.27 -12.53 9.37
CA ASN A 166 -1.05 -13.46 10.47
C ASN A 166 -0.62 -12.73 11.76
N THR A 167 0.26 -11.73 11.65
CA THR A 167 0.67 -10.92 12.83
C THR A 167 -0.47 -10.09 13.41
N LEU A 168 -1.46 -9.73 12.59
CA LEU A 168 -2.65 -9.00 13.01
C LEU A 168 -3.76 -9.94 13.50
N GLY A 169 -3.58 -11.26 13.39
CA GLY A 169 -4.61 -12.24 13.73
C GLY A 169 -5.83 -12.18 12.80
N VAL A 170 -5.61 -11.82 11.53
CA VAL A 170 -6.66 -11.77 10.52
C VAL A 170 -6.61 -13.04 9.68
N SER A 171 -7.77 -13.69 9.56
CA SER A 171 -7.96 -14.87 8.72
C SER A 171 -8.94 -14.56 7.60
N THR A 172 -8.82 -15.28 6.49
CA THR A 172 -9.83 -15.26 5.43
C THR A 172 -11.13 -15.94 5.91
N PRO A 173 -12.29 -15.63 5.29
CA PRO A 173 -13.54 -16.30 5.62
C PRO A 173 -13.48 -17.83 5.53
N ASN A 174 -12.74 -18.36 4.54
CA ASN A 174 -12.60 -19.80 4.36
C ASN A 174 -11.74 -20.44 5.44
N GLU A 175 -10.65 -19.81 5.86
CA GLU A 175 -9.80 -20.31 6.96
C GLU A 175 -10.58 -20.41 8.28
N ILE A 176 -11.41 -19.41 8.58
CA ILE A 176 -12.28 -19.44 9.78
C ILE A 176 -13.29 -20.57 9.67
N LEU A 177 -13.94 -20.71 8.51
CA LEU A 177 -14.89 -21.80 8.28
C LEU A 177 -14.23 -23.17 8.47
N ASP A 178 -13.07 -23.38 7.86
CA ASP A 178 -12.34 -24.65 7.93
C ASP A 178 -11.85 -24.97 9.35
N GLU A 179 -11.34 -23.98 10.10
CA GLU A 179 -10.92 -24.18 11.49
C GLU A 179 -12.09 -24.67 12.36
N TYR A 180 -13.25 -24.01 12.25
CA TYR A 180 -14.41 -24.34 13.07
C TYR A 180 -15.09 -25.63 12.62
N ASN A 181 -15.13 -25.90 11.30
CA ASN A 181 -15.57 -27.19 10.78
C ASN A 181 -14.74 -28.33 11.36
N ASN A 182 -13.41 -28.23 11.30
CA ASN A 182 -12.51 -29.25 11.82
C ASN A 182 -12.64 -29.45 13.34
N ARG A 183 -12.87 -28.38 14.09
CA ARG A 183 -12.99 -28.43 15.55
C ARG A 183 -14.30 -29.07 16.03
N TYR A 184 -15.43 -28.82 15.35
CA TYR A 184 -16.75 -29.18 15.88
C TYR A 184 -17.51 -30.23 15.06
N LEU A 185 -17.41 -30.21 13.72
CA LEU A 185 -18.31 -31.01 12.88
C LEU A 185 -18.12 -32.51 13.03
N ASN A 186 -16.90 -32.99 13.32
CA ASN A 186 -16.66 -34.43 13.49
C ASN A 186 -17.52 -35.01 14.62
N SER A 187 -17.52 -34.36 15.80
CA SER A 187 -18.28 -34.80 16.95
C SER A 187 -19.79 -34.68 16.72
N ILE A 188 -20.24 -33.56 16.13
CA ILE A 188 -21.64 -33.32 15.75
C ILE A 188 -22.13 -34.42 14.80
N THR A 189 -21.35 -34.71 13.76
CA THR A 189 -21.72 -35.70 12.74
C THR A 189 -21.75 -37.11 13.33
N ASN A 190 -20.81 -37.45 14.23
CA ASN A 190 -20.78 -38.76 14.88
C ASN A 190 -22.00 -38.97 15.79
N LEU A 191 -22.37 -37.97 16.61
CA LEU A 191 -23.56 -38.04 17.46
C LEU A 191 -24.83 -38.10 16.61
N SER A 192 -24.94 -37.26 15.59
CA SER A 192 -26.07 -37.29 14.65
C SER A 192 -26.24 -38.68 14.01
N ARG A 193 -25.16 -39.30 13.54
CA ARG A 193 -25.20 -40.68 13.02
C ARG A 193 -25.59 -41.70 14.08
N SER A 194 -25.11 -41.54 15.31
CA SER A 194 -25.47 -42.44 16.41
C SER A 194 -26.98 -42.38 16.71
N ILE A 195 -27.57 -41.20 16.67
CA ILE A 195 -29.02 -41.00 16.86
C ILE A 195 -29.80 -41.60 15.69
N MET A 196 -29.40 -41.31 14.44
CA MET A 196 -30.08 -41.81 13.23
C MET A 196 -30.03 -43.33 13.10
N ASN A 197 -28.96 -43.98 13.57
CA ASN A 197 -28.79 -45.42 13.49
C ASN A 197 -29.11 -46.13 14.82
N ARG A 198 -29.76 -45.45 15.76
CA ARG A 198 -30.16 -46.07 17.03
C ARG A 198 -31.19 -47.16 16.73
N LYS A 199 -31.02 -48.31 17.36
CA LYS A 199 -31.98 -49.42 17.24
C LYS A 199 -33.30 -49.04 17.88
N ASP A 200 -34.40 -49.53 17.30
CA ASP A 200 -35.72 -49.44 17.90
C ASP A 200 -35.74 -50.08 19.29
N PHE A 201 -36.64 -49.59 20.14
CA PHE A 201 -36.80 -50.13 21.48
C PHE A 201 -37.33 -51.57 21.43
N GLU A 202 -36.63 -52.46 22.12
CA GLU A 202 -37.03 -53.84 22.36
C GLU A 202 -36.77 -54.15 23.84
N TYR A 203 -37.72 -54.84 24.48
CA TYR A 203 -37.61 -55.23 25.88
C TYR A 203 -37.43 -56.74 26.00
N ASP A 204 -36.26 -57.14 26.50
CA ASP A 204 -36.00 -58.50 26.95
C ASP A 204 -35.84 -58.48 28.49
N PRO A 205 -36.75 -59.13 29.24
CA PRO A 205 -36.61 -59.24 30.69
C PRO A 205 -35.29 -59.90 31.10
N ASP A 206 -34.78 -60.86 30.34
CA ASP A 206 -33.57 -61.57 30.73
C ASP A 206 -32.31 -60.69 30.61
N ASP A 207 -32.35 -59.64 29.78
CA ASP A 207 -31.27 -58.64 29.66
C ASP A 207 -31.43 -57.43 30.61
N ASP A 208 -32.58 -57.27 31.29
CA ASP A 208 -32.84 -56.16 32.21
C ASP A 208 -32.28 -56.44 33.62
N PRO A 209 -31.28 -55.67 34.10
CA PRO A 209 -30.71 -55.85 35.44
C PRO A 209 -31.74 -55.69 36.56
N VAL A 210 -32.77 -54.85 36.37
CA VAL A 210 -33.83 -54.63 37.36
C VAL A 210 -34.71 -55.88 37.45
N TYR A 211 -35.07 -56.47 36.32
CA TYR A 211 -35.80 -57.74 36.28
C TYR A 211 -35.00 -58.86 36.94
N GLN A 212 -33.69 -58.98 36.67
CA GLN A 212 -32.83 -59.99 37.30
C GLN A 212 -32.81 -59.84 38.82
N ALA A 213 -32.73 -58.61 39.35
CA ALA A 213 -32.78 -58.36 40.78
C ALA A 213 -34.14 -58.78 41.39
N TYR A 214 -35.25 -58.51 40.70
CA TYR A 214 -36.56 -59.00 41.13
C TYR A 214 -36.63 -60.54 41.06
N LYS A 215 -36.17 -61.17 39.98
CA LYS A 215 -36.15 -62.63 39.81
C LYS A 215 -35.41 -63.31 40.96
N GLU A 216 -34.23 -62.83 41.32
CA GLU A 216 -33.45 -63.38 42.45
C GLU A 216 -34.19 -63.23 43.80
N LYS A 217 -34.81 -62.07 44.03
CA LYS A 217 -35.62 -61.82 45.24
C LYS A 217 -36.82 -62.77 45.31
N TYR A 218 -37.59 -62.90 44.23
CA TYR A 218 -38.78 -63.75 44.18
C TYR A 218 -38.44 -65.24 44.28
N LEU A 219 -37.31 -65.69 43.72
CA LEU A 219 -36.81 -67.06 43.90
C LEU A 219 -36.40 -67.32 45.36
N THR A 220 -35.72 -66.37 46.00
CA THR A 220 -35.31 -66.50 47.41
C THR A 220 -36.51 -66.60 48.34
N GLU A 221 -37.49 -65.70 48.16
CA GLU A 221 -38.71 -65.69 48.97
C GLU A 221 -39.60 -66.90 48.67
N GLY A 222 -39.72 -67.32 47.40
CA GLY A 222 -40.42 -68.55 47.02
C GLY A 222 -39.81 -69.79 47.66
N ASN A 223 -38.49 -69.91 47.67
CA ASN A 223 -37.79 -71.01 48.34
C ASN A 223 -38.03 -71.03 49.86
N ARG A 224 -37.95 -69.87 50.51
CA ARG A 224 -38.26 -69.74 51.95
C ARG A 224 -39.69 -70.16 52.26
N ALA A 225 -40.66 -69.59 51.54
CA ALA A 225 -42.08 -69.88 51.76
C ALA A 225 -42.43 -71.35 51.41
N SER A 226 -41.76 -71.93 50.41
CA SER A 226 -41.87 -73.35 50.08
C SER A 226 -41.33 -74.25 51.20
N GLN A 227 -40.17 -73.89 51.79
CA GLN A 227 -39.62 -74.61 52.93
C GLN A 227 -40.54 -74.54 54.15
N ASP A 228 -41.11 -73.36 54.43
CA ASP A 228 -42.06 -73.17 55.52
C ASP A 228 -43.36 -73.96 55.31
N ALA A 229 -43.87 -74.02 54.07
CA ALA A 229 -45.03 -74.83 53.73
C ALA A 229 -44.75 -76.33 53.93
N MET A 230 -43.58 -76.81 53.49
CA MET A 230 -43.16 -78.20 53.72
C MET A 230 -42.99 -78.51 55.21
N ALA A 231 -42.37 -77.62 55.98
CA ALA A 231 -42.16 -77.78 57.41
C ALA A 231 -43.49 -77.83 58.20
N ASN A 232 -44.44 -76.95 57.85
CA ASN A 232 -45.78 -76.95 58.44
C ASN A 232 -46.52 -78.26 58.19
N TYR A 233 -46.48 -78.79 56.96
CA TYR A 233 -47.10 -80.07 56.65
C TYR A 233 -46.38 -81.26 57.29
N ALA A 234 -45.04 -81.25 57.36
CA ALA A 234 -44.27 -82.29 58.04
C ALA A 234 -44.56 -82.34 59.55
N GLY A 235 -44.80 -81.17 60.18
CA GLY A 235 -45.26 -81.09 61.57
C GLY A 235 -46.64 -81.71 61.78
N LEU A 236 -47.54 -81.61 60.80
CA LEU A 236 -48.89 -82.19 60.84
C LEU A 236 -48.92 -83.70 60.54
N THR A 237 -47.96 -84.21 59.75
CA THR A 237 -47.89 -85.63 59.35
C THR A 237 -46.91 -86.47 60.18
N GLY A 238 -46.31 -85.88 61.23
CA GLY A 238 -45.36 -86.58 62.11
C GLY A 238 -44.00 -86.87 61.46
N GLY A 239 -43.55 -86.02 60.54
CA GLY A 239 -42.24 -86.11 59.89
C GLY A 239 -42.22 -86.90 58.57
N TYR A 240 -43.35 -87.48 58.15
CA TYR A 240 -43.44 -88.16 56.86
C TYR A 240 -43.71 -87.16 55.73
N GLY A 241 -42.81 -87.14 54.74
CA GLY A 241 -43.00 -86.38 53.50
C GLY A 241 -44.30 -86.80 52.81
N ASN A 242 -45.23 -85.86 52.68
CA ASN A 242 -46.55 -86.08 52.08
C ASN A 242 -46.59 -85.39 50.71
N SER A 243 -47.22 -86.02 49.71
CA SER A 243 -47.52 -85.41 48.41
C SER A 243 -48.26 -84.06 48.54
N ALA A 244 -49.05 -83.85 49.60
CA ALA A 244 -49.69 -82.57 49.90
C ALA A 244 -48.68 -81.46 50.24
N ALA A 245 -47.59 -81.79 50.95
CA ALA A 245 -46.52 -80.84 51.27
C ALA A 245 -45.75 -80.41 50.02
N ALA A 246 -45.47 -81.37 49.12
CA ALA A 246 -44.85 -81.11 47.83
C ALA A 246 -45.74 -80.27 46.91
N THR A 247 -47.05 -80.54 46.89
CA THR A 247 -48.02 -79.73 46.14
C THR A 247 -48.14 -78.32 46.69
N ALA A 248 -48.19 -78.13 48.01
CA ALA A 248 -48.26 -76.81 48.64
C ALA A 248 -47.01 -75.96 48.33
N ALA A 249 -45.81 -76.56 48.47
CA ALA A 249 -44.55 -75.95 48.07
C ALA A 249 -44.50 -75.53 46.59
N ALA A 250 -44.97 -76.40 45.70
CA ALA A 250 -45.05 -76.10 44.27
C ALA A 250 -46.01 -74.92 43.98
N GLN A 251 -47.17 -74.87 44.65
CA GLN A 251 -48.12 -73.76 44.54
C GLN A 251 -47.52 -72.44 45.04
N THR A 252 -46.79 -72.47 46.15
CA THR A 252 -46.10 -71.28 46.67
C THR A 252 -45.05 -70.76 45.68
N ASN A 253 -44.21 -71.63 45.13
CA ASN A 253 -43.24 -71.21 44.10
C ASN A 253 -43.92 -70.65 42.84
N GLN A 254 -45.01 -71.27 42.38
CA GLN A 254 -45.79 -70.77 41.25
C GLN A 254 -46.39 -69.38 41.52
N TYR A 255 -46.82 -69.10 42.76
CA TYR A 255 -47.34 -67.79 43.15
C TYR A 255 -46.28 -66.69 43.02
N TYR A 256 -45.07 -66.89 43.55
CA TYR A 256 -43.99 -65.91 43.43
C TYR A 256 -43.53 -65.74 41.96
N MET A 257 -43.56 -66.80 41.15
CA MET A 257 -43.30 -66.69 39.70
C MET A 257 -44.39 -65.94 38.94
N SER A 258 -45.67 -66.11 39.30
CA SER A 258 -46.77 -65.30 38.76
C SER A 258 -46.57 -63.82 39.08
N LYS A 259 -46.18 -63.50 40.32
CA LYS A 259 -45.90 -62.12 40.75
C LYS A 259 -44.74 -61.49 39.98
N LEU A 260 -43.70 -62.27 39.65
CA LEU A 260 -42.61 -61.81 38.79
C LEU A 260 -43.12 -61.49 37.37
N GLY A 261 -43.94 -62.38 36.80
CA GLY A 261 -44.55 -62.17 35.47
C GLY A 261 -45.49 -60.96 35.41
N GLU A 262 -46.22 -60.68 36.49
CA GLU A 262 -47.11 -59.51 36.61
C GLU A 262 -46.36 -58.17 36.56
N MET A 263 -45.08 -58.11 36.95
CA MET A 263 -44.27 -56.88 36.89
C MET A 263 -43.60 -56.65 35.54
N VAL A 264 -43.54 -57.65 34.66
CA VAL A 264 -42.89 -57.54 33.33
C VAL A 264 -43.40 -56.32 32.53
N PRO A 265 -44.71 -56.03 32.45
CA PRO A 265 -45.20 -54.84 31.74
C PRO A 265 -44.72 -53.52 32.36
N GLU A 266 -44.64 -53.44 33.69
CA GLU A 266 -44.19 -52.23 34.40
C GLU A 266 -42.70 -52.00 34.16
N LEU A 267 -41.88 -53.05 34.25
CA LEU A 267 -40.44 -52.96 33.98
C LEU A 267 -40.15 -52.63 32.51
N ALA A 268 -40.94 -53.20 31.58
CA ALA A 268 -40.88 -52.85 30.16
C ALA A 268 -41.18 -51.36 29.94
N GLN A 269 -42.18 -50.81 30.63
CA GLN A 269 -42.52 -49.39 30.56
C GLN A 269 -41.39 -48.52 31.12
N GLN A 270 -40.83 -48.87 32.29
CA GLN A 270 -39.68 -48.14 32.86
C GLN A 270 -38.44 -48.20 31.95
N ALA A 271 -38.20 -49.35 31.31
CA ALA A 271 -37.11 -49.50 30.35
C ALA A 271 -37.33 -48.62 29.10
N TYR A 272 -38.56 -48.54 28.61
CA TYR A 272 -38.94 -47.64 27.52
C TYR A 272 -38.75 -46.17 27.90
N GLU A 273 -39.16 -45.77 29.10
CA GLU A 273 -38.95 -44.40 29.61
C GLU A 273 -37.46 -44.04 29.64
N ARG A 274 -36.60 -44.91 30.19
CA ARG A 274 -35.14 -44.71 30.17
C ARG A 274 -34.58 -44.61 28.75
N TYR A 275 -35.07 -45.44 27.83
CA TYR A 275 -34.67 -45.39 26.42
C TYR A 275 -35.05 -44.05 25.77
N ALA A 276 -36.30 -43.63 25.94
CA ALA A 276 -36.83 -42.37 25.41
C ALA A 276 -36.10 -41.15 26.01
N ASP A 277 -35.82 -41.17 27.31
CA ASP A 277 -35.07 -40.11 28.00
C ASP A 277 -33.63 -40.02 27.49
N SER A 278 -32.96 -41.16 27.29
CA SER A 278 -31.61 -41.19 26.69
C SER A 278 -31.64 -40.65 25.26
N TYR A 279 -32.66 -40.99 24.48
CA TYR A 279 -32.83 -40.49 23.13
C TYR A 279 -33.01 -38.96 23.10
N ASN A 280 -33.88 -38.43 23.95
CA ASN A 280 -34.08 -37.00 24.10
C ASN A 280 -32.83 -36.28 24.59
N THR A 281 -32.07 -36.90 25.51
CA THR A 281 -30.79 -36.35 25.99
C THR A 281 -29.77 -36.20 24.88
N ASP A 282 -29.65 -37.21 24.00
CA ASP A 282 -28.73 -37.16 22.86
C ASP A 282 -29.15 -36.11 21.82
N ILE A 283 -30.45 -35.96 21.56
CA ILE A 283 -30.98 -34.88 20.71
C ILE A 283 -30.64 -33.50 21.31
N ASN A 284 -30.94 -33.29 22.59
CA ASN A 284 -30.64 -32.04 23.27
C ASN A 284 -29.14 -31.74 23.25
N LEU A 285 -28.29 -32.77 23.42
CA LEU A 285 -26.84 -32.60 23.30
C LEU A 285 -26.43 -32.19 21.89
N LEU A 286 -27.00 -32.83 20.85
CA LEU A 286 -26.72 -32.48 19.45
C LEU A 286 -27.11 -31.03 19.15
N GLU A 287 -28.29 -30.58 19.61
CA GLU A 287 -28.75 -29.20 19.49
C GLU A 287 -27.77 -28.23 20.17
N ASN A 288 -27.38 -28.50 21.42
CA ASN A 288 -26.40 -27.68 22.14
C ASN A 288 -25.03 -27.63 21.43
N MET A 289 -24.60 -28.73 20.81
CA MET A 289 -23.35 -28.77 20.03
C MET A 289 -23.45 -27.92 18.76
N LEU A 290 -24.58 -27.97 18.05
CA LEU A 290 -24.85 -27.12 16.89
C LEU A 290 -24.90 -25.63 17.28
N ASP A 291 -25.56 -25.30 18.39
CA ASP A 291 -25.61 -23.94 18.93
C ASP A 291 -24.23 -23.43 19.32
N THR A 292 -23.41 -24.30 19.95
CA THR A 292 -22.03 -23.99 20.29
C THR A 292 -21.20 -23.72 19.03
N TYR A 293 -21.31 -24.58 18.01
CA TYR A 293 -20.64 -24.38 16.73
C TYR A 293 -21.03 -23.06 16.07
N ASN A 294 -22.34 -22.80 15.93
CA ASN A 294 -22.87 -21.58 15.31
C ASN A 294 -22.43 -20.32 16.06
N SER A 295 -22.52 -20.35 17.41
CA SER A 295 -22.11 -19.24 18.26
C SER A 295 -20.61 -18.99 18.17
N ALA A 296 -19.79 -20.04 18.25
CA ALA A 296 -18.35 -19.92 18.23
C ALA A 296 -17.85 -19.43 16.86
N TYR A 297 -18.39 -19.96 15.76
CA TYR A 297 -18.10 -19.50 14.39
C TYR A 297 -18.53 -18.04 14.19
N SER A 298 -19.75 -17.68 14.58
CA SER A 298 -20.27 -16.30 14.46
C SER A 298 -19.43 -15.30 15.26
N ASN A 299 -19.04 -15.68 16.49
CA ASN A 299 -18.17 -14.85 17.33
C ASN A 299 -16.78 -14.65 16.70
N ALA A 300 -16.17 -15.71 16.17
CA ALA A 300 -14.87 -15.63 15.52
C ALA A 300 -14.90 -14.78 14.25
N TYR A 301 -15.89 -15.03 13.40
CA TYR A 301 -16.12 -14.25 12.18
C TYR A 301 -16.38 -12.77 12.51
N GLY A 302 -17.20 -12.49 13.52
CA GLY A 302 -17.48 -11.13 13.99
C GLY A 302 -16.25 -10.43 14.58
N ALA A 303 -15.42 -11.14 15.35
CA ALA A 303 -14.16 -10.60 15.87
C ALA A 303 -13.17 -10.30 14.74
N ASN A 304 -13.00 -11.22 13.79
CA ASN A 304 -12.16 -11.04 12.62
C ASN A 304 -12.58 -9.82 11.79
N ASN A 305 -13.88 -9.66 11.51
CA ASN A 305 -14.41 -8.51 10.79
C ASN A 305 -14.20 -7.18 11.53
N LYS A 306 -14.25 -7.18 12.88
CA LYS A 306 -13.91 -5.99 13.66
C LYS A 306 -12.43 -5.64 13.51
N THR A 307 -11.55 -6.63 13.54
CA THR A 307 -10.11 -6.43 13.30
C THR A 307 -9.87 -5.86 11.90
N ILE A 308 -10.48 -6.44 10.87
CA ILE A 308 -10.41 -5.95 9.48
C ILE A 308 -10.92 -4.51 9.37
N SER A 309 -12.07 -4.21 9.98
CA SER A 309 -12.64 -2.86 10.00
C SER A 309 -11.69 -1.85 10.64
N ASN A 310 -11.07 -2.22 11.77
CA ASN A 310 -10.09 -1.36 12.45
C ASN A 310 -8.84 -1.14 11.58
N ILE A 311 -8.35 -2.18 10.91
CA ILE A 311 -7.23 -2.08 9.97
C ILE A 311 -7.58 -1.09 8.85
N ASN A 312 -8.68 -1.32 8.13
CA ASN A 312 -9.12 -0.44 7.04
C ASN A 312 -9.29 1.01 7.50
N SER A 313 -9.83 1.23 8.71
CA SER A 313 -9.97 2.58 9.27
C SER A 313 -8.62 3.26 9.51
N VAL A 314 -7.63 2.53 10.03
CA VAL A 314 -6.27 3.05 10.24
C VAL A 314 -5.59 3.36 8.91
N LEU A 315 -5.73 2.48 7.92
CA LEU A 315 -5.14 2.66 6.58
C LEU A 315 -5.71 3.88 5.84
N ALA A 316 -7.04 4.04 5.87
CA ALA A 316 -7.70 5.22 5.33
C ALA A 316 -7.18 6.51 5.99
N SER A 317 -7.08 6.51 7.34
CA SER A 317 -6.56 7.66 8.08
C SER A 317 -5.09 7.99 7.76
N ASN A 318 -4.25 6.98 7.48
CA ASN A 318 -2.86 7.21 7.04
C ASN A 318 -2.84 7.85 5.65
N THR A 319 -3.61 7.31 4.71
CA THR A 319 -3.70 7.82 3.34
C THR A 319 -4.13 9.29 3.31
N ASP A 320 -5.15 9.64 4.10
CA ASP A 320 -5.63 11.02 4.22
C ASP A 320 -4.55 11.97 4.78
N ARG A 321 -3.81 11.51 5.80
CA ARG A 321 -2.70 12.28 6.39
C ARG A 321 -1.55 12.49 5.41
N ASP A 322 -1.16 11.46 4.69
CA ASP A 322 -0.07 11.54 3.71
C ASP A 322 -0.45 12.41 2.53
N LYS A 323 -1.69 12.31 2.04
CA LYS A 323 -2.25 13.21 1.04
C LYS A 323 -2.21 14.66 1.50
N ALA A 324 -2.67 14.94 2.73
CA ALA A 324 -2.63 16.29 3.29
C ALA A 324 -1.20 16.81 3.44
N ALA A 325 -0.24 15.96 3.85
CA ALA A 325 1.17 16.33 3.93
C ALA A 325 1.76 16.67 2.55
N TYR A 326 1.42 15.88 1.53
CA TYR A 326 1.83 16.13 0.15
C TYR A 326 1.24 17.43 -0.42
N GLU A 327 -0.06 17.65 -0.23
CA GLU A 327 -0.73 18.90 -0.64
C GLU A 327 -0.11 20.11 0.06
N ASN A 328 0.17 20.01 1.35
CA ASN A 328 0.86 21.07 2.09
C ASN A 328 2.27 21.33 1.54
N TYR A 329 3.05 20.30 1.24
CA TYR A 329 4.39 20.43 0.65
C TYR A 329 4.35 21.16 -0.71
N TRP A 330 3.45 20.77 -1.61
CA TRP A 330 3.31 21.43 -2.91
C TRP A 330 2.78 22.85 -2.79
N ASN A 331 1.85 23.11 -1.87
CA ASN A 331 1.39 24.46 -1.58
C ASN A 331 2.54 25.34 -1.07
N THR A 332 3.42 24.82 -0.21
CA THR A 332 4.62 25.52 0.25
C THR A 332 5.58 25.80 -0.91
N LEU A 333 5.90 24.81 -1.74
CA LEU A 333 6.79 25.00 -2.90
C LEU A 333 6.23 26.01 -3.91
N PHE A 334 4.94 25.91 -4.24
CA PHE A 334 4.29 26.81 -5.18
C PHE A 334 4.22 28.24 -4.63
N ASN A 335 3.91 28.39 -3.34
CA ASN A 335 3.96 29.69 -2.69
C ASN A 335 5.39 30.25 -2.66
N GLN A 336 6.40 29.43 -2.39
CA GLN A 336 7.81 29.85 -2.43
C GLN A 336 8.19 30.33 -3.84
N GLN A 337 7.88 29.57 -4.89
CA GLN A 337 8.14 30.00 -6.27
C GLN A 337 7.42 31.32 -6.61
N LYS A 338 6.21 31.52 -6.10
CA LYS A 338 5.47 32.78 -6.25
C LYS A 338 6.16 33.93 -5.51
N TYR A 339 6.65 33.71 -4.30
CA TYR A 339 7.44 34.70 -3.56
C TYR A 339 8.73 35.05 -4.30
N ASP A 340 9.49 34.06 -4.75
CA ASP A 340 10.75 34.25 -5.48
C ASP A 340 10.53 35.03 -6.79
N LYS A 341 9.44 34.70 -7.52
CA LYS A 341 9.05 35.43 -8.73
C LYS A 341 8.65 36.88 -8.43
N ASN A 342 7.86 37.10 -7.38
CA ASN A 342 7.46 38.46 -6.98
C ASN A 342 8.67 39.30 -6.53
N GLU A 343 9.64 38.70 -5.84
CA GLU A 343 10.88 39.36 -5.45
C GLU A 343 11.72 39.70 -6.68
N GLN A 344 11.82 38.79 -7.66
CA GLN A 344 12.48 39.06 -8.94
C GLN A 344 11.81 40.21 -9.70
N ASP A 345 10.47 40.22 -9.79
CA ASP A 345 9.70 41.28 -10.44
C ASP A 345 9.87 42.63 -9.72
N TYR A 346 9.92 42.62 -8.39
CA TYR A 346 10.21 43.81 -7.58
C TYR A 346 11.61 44.36 -7.87
N ARG A 347 12.64 43.50 -7.90
CA ARG A 347 14.02 43.89 -8.21
C ARG A 347 14.18 44.44 -9.64
N TRP A 348 13.47 43.87 -10.61
CA TRP A 348 13.44 44.38 -11.99
C TRP A 348 12.79 45.77 -12.06
N THR A 349 11.68 45.97 -11.34
CA THR A 349 10.98 47.26 -11.29
C THR A 349 11.85 48.33 -10.64
N GLU A 350 12.53 48.01 -9.53
CA GLU A 350 13.44 48.92 -8.85
C GLU A 350 14.66 49.30 -9.71
N ALA A 351 15.24 48.32 -10.42
CA ALA A 351 16.34 48.57 -11.35
C ALA A 351 15.94 49.45 -12.54
N ASN A 352 14.75 49.24 -13.12
CA ASN A 352 14.23 50.08 -14.20
C ASN A 352 13.96 51.51 -13.72
N ASN A 353 13.31 51.66 -12.56
CA ASN A 353 13.06 52.99 -11.99
C ASN A 353 14.37 53.73 -11.71
N SER A 354 15.38 53.05 -11.16
CA SER A 354 16.71 53.63 -10.93
C SER A 354 17.39 54.09 -12.23
N GLN A 355 17.26 53.33 -13.32
CA GLN A 355 17.78 53.74 -14.62
C GLN A 355 17.01 54.95 -15.19
N ASP A 356 15.69 54.98 -15.06
CA ASP A 356 14.87 56.12 -15.48
C ASP A 356 15.22 57.40 -14.70
N TYR A 357 15.46 57.29 -13.39
CA TYR A 357 15.94 58.44 -12.58
C TYR A 357 17.30 58.94 -13.08
N ASN A 358 18.23 58.05 -13.38
CA ASN A 358 19.56 58.42 -13.88
C ASN A 358 19.48 59.07 -15.27
N TRP A 359 18.66 58.53 -16.18
CA TRP A 359 18.43 59.13 -17.50
C TRP A 359 17.78 60.51 -17.40
N ASN A 360 16.80 60.69 -16.51
CA ASN A 360 16.17 61.99 -16.28
C ASN A 360 17.14 63.03 -15.70
N GLU A 361 18.04 62.65 -14.80
CA GLU A 361 19.09 63.55 -14.31
C GLU A 361 20.07 63.96 -15.43
N VAL A 362 20.48 63.02 -16.28
CA VAL A 362 21.37 63.31 -17.42
C VAL A 362 20.69 64.22 -18.44
N LEU A 363 19.43 63.95 -18.79
CA LEU A 363 18.65 64.79 -19.72
C LEU A 363 18.42 66.20 -19.16
N ASN A 364 18.01 66.31 -17.90
CA ASN A 364 17.82 67.61 -17.25
C ASN A 364 19.15 68.39 -17.14
N GLY A 365 20.26 67.70 -16.89
CA GLY A 365 21.60 68.29 -16.89
C GLY A 365 22.03 68.79 -18.27
N GLN A 366 21.73 68.02 -19.33
CA GLN A 366 21.98 68.43 -20.71
C GLN A 366 21.13 69.63 -21.12
N GLU A 367 19.84 69.63 -20.79
CA GLU A 367 18.92 70.73 -21.07
C GLU A 367 19.32 72.01 -20.32
N SER A 368 19.76 71.89 -19.06
CA SER A 368 20.32 73.02 -18.30
C SER A 368 21.60 73.57 -18.93
N THR A 369 22.47 72.69 -19.43
CA THR A 369 23.70 73.09 -20.12
C THR A 369 23.39 73.81 -21.44
N GLN A 370 22.44 73.29 -22.22
CA GLN A 370 22.00 73.90 -23.47
C GLN A 370 21.35 75.27 -23.24
N ASN A 371 20.45 75.39 -22.26
CA ASN A 371 19.84 76.66 -21.89
C ASN A 371 20.87 77.70 -21.46
N ASN A 372 21.91 77.29 -20.73
CA ASN A 372 23.02 78.19 -20.37
C ASN A 372 23.83 78.64 -21.59
N LEU A 373 24.13 77.73 -22.53
CA LEU A 373 24.81 78.08 -23.78
C LEU A 373 23.97 79.06 -24.62
N ASP A 374 22.67 78.85 -24.74
CA ASP A 374 21.77 79.73 -25.50
C ASP A 374 21.67 81.13 -24.87
N ILE A 375 21.67 81.20 -23.53
CA ILE A 375 21.76 82.47 -22.78
C ILE A 375 23.11 83.15 -23.05
N GLU A 376 24.21 82.39 -23.05
CA GLU A 376 25.56 82.91 -23.26
C GLU A 376 25.77 83.41 -24.68
N ASP A 377 25.22 82.71 -25.68
CA ASP A 377 25.22 83.11 -27.09
C ASP A 377 24.38 84.38 -27.31
N SER A 378 23.21 84.47 -26.67
CA SER A 378 22.37 85.68 -26.68
C SER A 378 23.04 86.88 -25.99
N ARG A 379 23.83 86.62 -24.93
CA ARG A 379 24.66 87.64 -24.27
C ARG A 379 25.80 88.06 -25.19
N MET A 380 26.45 87.12 -25.88
CA MET A 380 27.54 87.39 -26.82
C MET A 380 27.06 88.22 -28.01
N ASP A 381 25.90 87.90 -28.59
CA ASP A 381 25.28 88.69 -29.66
C ASP A 381 24.95 90.13 -29.21
N ASN A 382 24.44 90.29 -27.98
CA ASN A 382 24.23 91.62 -27.40
C ASN A 382 25.53 92.40 -27.19
N VAL A 383 26.57 91.76 -26.63
CA VAL A 383 27.89 92.38 -26.46
C VAL A 383 28.48 92.77 -27.81
N MET A 384 28.32 91.92 -28.82
CA MET A 384 28.81 92.20 -30.16
C MET A 384 28.06 93.38 -30.80
N LYS A 385 26.72 93.44 -30.65
CA LYS A 385 25.93 94.63 -31.03
C LYS A 385 26.39 95.89 -30.31
N GLN A 386 26.72 95.81 -29.02
CA GLN A 386 27.25 96.95 -28.25
C GLN A 386 28.63 97.39 -28.74
N ILE A 387 29.54 96.46 -29.04
CA ILE A 387 30.87 96.78 -29.59
C ILE A 387 30.73 97.44 -30.97
N TYR A 388 29.86 96.91 -31.85
CA TYR A 388 29.57 97.53 -33.14
C TYR A 388 29.03 98.97 -32.99
N MET A 389 28.11 99.18 -32.04
CA MET A 389 27.58 100.51 -31.75
C MET A 389 28.64 101.47 -31.19
N GLN A 390 29.54 101.00 -30.32
CA GLN A 390 30.64 101.81 -29.80
C GLN A 390 31.63 102.20 -30.90
N TYR A 391 31.99 101.25 -31.77
CA TYR A 391 32.86 101.49 -32.91
C TYR A 391 32.23 102.49 -33.90
N TYR A 392 30.94 102.32 -34.20
CA TYR A 392 30.20 103.25 -35.06
C TYR A 392 30.11 104.66 -34.46
N ASN A 393 29.86 104.77 -33.15
CA ASN A 393 29.87 106.05 -32.44
C ASN A 393 31.26 106.70 -32.41
N GLN A 394 32.34 105.92 -32.33
CA GLN A 394 33.70 106.45 -32.45
C GLN A 394 33.98 107.01 -33.85
N ILE A 395 33.55 106.32 -34.92
CA ILE A 395 33.67 106.82 -36.30
C ILE A 395 32.91 108.14 -36.45
N ILE A 396 31.66 108.20 -35.98
CA ILE A 396 30.83 109.42 -36.04
C ILE A 396 31.49 110.56 -35.27
N ASN A 397 31.98 110.32 -34.05
CA ASN A 397 32.65 111.35 -33.25
C ASN A 397 33.95 111.83 -33.91
N ASN A 398 34.71 110.95 -34.56
CA ASN A 398 35.92 111.32 -35.30
C ASN A 398 35.60 112.14 -36.56
N GLN A 399 34.50 111.84 -37.25
CA GLN A 399 34.00 112.65 -38.37
C GLN A 399 33.53 114.03 -37.89
N LEU A 400 32.71 114.10 -36.83
CA LEU A 400 32.25 115.36 -36.23
C LEU A 400 33.39 116.22 -35.67
N ASN A 401 34.42 115.62 -35.07
CA ASN A 401 35.60 116.35 -34.61
C ASN A 401 36.44 116.88 -35.78
N SER A 402 36.55 116.13 -36.88
CA SER A 402 37.22 116.58 -38.10
C SER A 402 36.45 117.72 -38.78
N GLU A 403 35.11 117.64 -38.85
CA GLU A 403 34.26 118.70 -39.38
C GLU A 403 34.29 119.96 -38.51
N ARG A 404 34.28 119.83 -37.18
CA ARG A 404 34.44 120.96 -36.25
C ARG A 404 35.81 121.61 -36.35
N LEU A 405 36.87 120.84 -36.63
CA LEU A 405 38.21 121.38 -36.86
C LEU A 405 38.28 122.12 -38.20
N ASN A 406 37.68 121.57 -39.26
CA ASN A 406 37.55 122.24 -40.55
C ASN A 406 36.75 123.54 -40.46
N ASN A 407 35.64 123.55 -39.71
CA ASN A 407 34.85 124.76 -39.50
C ASN A 407 35.62 125.82 -38.71
N ARG A 408 36.37 125.45 -37.66
CA ARG A 408 37.27 126.38 -36.94
C ARG A 408 38.38 126.95 -37.83
N LEU A 409 39.03 126.10 -38.63
CA LEU A 409 40.05 126.54 -39.59
C LEU A 409 39.44 127.46 -40.66
N THR A 410 38.19 127.22 -41.06
CA THR A 410 37.46 128.05 -42.01
C THR A 410 37.05 129.39 -41.38
N GLU A 411 36.58 129.41 -40.13
CA GLU A 411 36.30 130.62 -39.36
C GLU A 411 37.57 131.46 -39.11
N GLU A 412 38.69 130.84 -38.77
CA GLU A 412 39.98 131.53 -38.64
C GLU A 412 40.43 132.11 -39.98
N ARG A 413 40.26 131.37 -41.09
CA ARG A 413 40.58 131.86 -42.44
C ARG A 413 39.66 133.00 -42.88
N ILE A 414 38.37 132.94 -42.54
CA ILE A 414 37.41 134.03 -42.76
C ILE A 414 37.77 135.25 -41.90
N ASN A 415 38.14 135.08 -40.63
CA ASN A 415 38.59 136.18 -39.78
C ASN A 415 39.90 136.81 -40.27
N GLN A 416 40.86 136.02 -40.77
CA GLN A 416 42.08 136.54 -41.41
C GLN A 416 41.78 137.31 -42.71
N LEU A 417 40.82 136.84 -43.53
CA LEU A 417 40.37 137.54 -44.74
C LEU A 417 39.58 138.82 -44.45
N MET A 418 38.77 138.84 -43.38
CA MET A 418 38.05 140.03 -42.90
C MET A 418 39.01 141.10 -42.36
N LEU A 419 40.07 140.70 -41.65
CA LEU A 419 41.14 141.60 -41.20
C LEU A 419 41.99 142.14 -42.37
N GLN A 420 42.21 141.36 -43.43
CA GLN A 420 42.92 141.83 -44.63
C GLN A 420 42.10 142.83 -45.47
N ASN A 421 40.77 142.73 -45.51
CA ASN A 421 39.91 143.68 -46.23
C ASN A 421 39.61 144.98 -45.46
N ALA A 422 39.92 145.06 -44.15
CA ALA A 422 39.68 146.25 -43.34
C ALA A 422 40.87 147.26 -43.33
N ILE A 423 42.00 146.95 -44.00
CA ILE A 423 43.23 147.77 -43.99
C ILE A 423 43.67 148.13 -45.43
N GLY A 424 42.73 148.24 -46.36
CA GLY A 424 43.04 148.46 -47.77
C GLY A 424 41.98 149.23 -48.54
N TYR A 425 41.58 150.41 -48.05
CA TYR A 425 41.36 151.67 -48.79
C TYR A 425 41.20 152.84 -47.80
#